data_AF-A0A2M7R9I2-F1
#
_entry.id   AF-A0A2M7R9I2-F1
#
_cell.length_a   1.000
_cell.length_b   1.000
_cell.length_c   1.000
_cell.angle_alpha   90.00
_cell.angle_beta   90.00
_cell.angle_gamma   90.00
#
_symmetry.space_group_name_H-M   'P 1'
#
loop_
_entity.id
_entity.type
_entity.pdbx_description
1 polymer ?
#
loop_
_entity_poly.entity_id
_entity_poly.type
_entity_poly.pdbx_seq_one_letter_code
_entity_poly.pdbx_strand_id
1 'polypeptide(L)'
;SDMKQVQTALELYYTDHNSYPTTTSSGIDVGDANHTCLTTAGFNSSTCPSPYMGLVPKDPTPGKYYKYTSTAGTAYTLTGSLEVGAGGFGPLTVTATESGMTGQPLS
;
A
#
# COMPACT_ATOMS: atom_id res chain seq x y z
N SER A 1 10.17 5.73 2.67
CA SER A 1 9.87 4.29 2.70
C SER A 1 8.78 4.00 1.69
N ASP A 2 8.70 2.77 1.23
CA ASP A 2 7.73 2.30 0.24
C ASP A 2 6.28 2.58 0.66
N MET A 3 5.93 2.25 1.91
CA MET A 3 4.60 2.51 2.45
C MET A 3 4.21 3.99 2.40
N LYS A 4 5.13 4.91 2.73
CA LYS A 4 4.85 6.37 2.63
C LYS A 4 4.57 6.81 1.20
N GLN A 5 5.27 6.24 0.22
CA GLN A 5 5.04 6.58 -1.19
C GLN A 5 3.67 6.09 -1.65
N VAL A 6 3.28 4.87 -1.25
CA VAL A 6 1.93 4.34 -1.52
C VAL A 6 0.85 5.19 -0.84
N GLN A 7 1.05 5.62 0.41
CA GLN A 7 0.12 6.53 1.10
C GLN A 7 -0.04 7.84 0.31
N THR A 8 1.06 8.49 -0.09
CA THR A 8 0.97 9.74 -0.87
C THR A 8 0.17 9.55 -2.16
N ALA A 9 0.38 8.44 -2.88
CA ALA A 9 -0.37 8.16 -4.10
C ALA A 9 -1.86 7.88 -3.83
N LEU A 10 -2.19 7.21 -2.73
CA LEU A 10 -3.57 6.99 -2.27
C LEU A 10 -4.26 8.31 -1.90
N GLU A 11 -3.56 9.25 -1.27
CA GLU A 11 -4.11 10.57 -0.95
C GLU A 11 -4.34 11.43 -2.22
N LEU A 12 -3.46 11.32 -3.22
CA LEU A 12 -3.69 11.95 -4.53
C LEU A 12 -4.92 11.35 -5.24
N TYR A 13 -5.05 10.02 -5.23
CA TYR A 13 -6.25 9.35 -5.75
C TYR A 13 -7.51 9.82 -5.01
N TYR A 14 -7.49 9.87 -3.68
CA TYR A 14 -8.62 10.31 -2.88
C TYR A 14 -9.00 11.77 -3.19
N THR A 15 -8.02 12.65 -3.39
CA THR A 15 -8.26 14.05 -3.74
C THR A 15 -9.08 14.19 -5.02
N ASP A 16 -8.82 13.34 -6.02
CA ASP A 16 -9.52 13.38 -7.31
C ASP A 16 -10.85 12.60 -7.31
N HIS A 17 -10.94 11.52 -6.53
CA HIS A 17 -12.07 10.58 -6.58
C HIS A 17 -13.01 10.67 -5.38
N ASN A 18 -12.64 11.43 -4.35
CA ASN A 18 -13.33 11.50 -3.06
C ASN A 18 -13.61 10.12 -2.43
N SER A 19 -12.73 9.16 -2.74
CA SER A 19 -12.74 7.77 -2.27
C SER A 19 -11.38 7.13 -2.53
N TYR A 20 -11.01 6.12 -1.76
CA TYR A 20 -9.87 5.24 -2.04
C TYR A 20 -10.28 4.08 -2.97
N PRO A 21 -9.34 3.44 -3.69
CA PRO A 21 -9.63 2.27 -4.51
C PRO A 21 -10.29 1.16 -3.69
N THR A 22 -11.45 0.67 -4.10
CA THR A 22 -12.18 -0.31 -3.31
C THR A 22 -11.70 -1.74 -3.56
N THR A 23 -11.79 -2.58 -2.54
CA THR A 23 -11.48 -4.01 -2.57
C THR A 23 -12.59 -4.80 -1.88
N THR A 24 -12.55 -6.12 -2.00
CA THR A 24 -13.30 -7.00 -1.09
C THR A 24 -12.70 -6.96 0.33
N SER A 25 -13.38 -7.57 1.31
CA SER A 25 -12.87 -7.69 2.68
C SER A 25 -11.56 -8.49 2.79
N SER A 26 -11.24 -9.31 1.79
CA SER A 26 -9.98 -10.05 1.72
C SER A 26 -8.79 -9.18 1.28
N GLY A 27 -9.05 -7.97 0.77
CA GLY A 27 -8.01 -7.07 0.25
C GLY A 27 -7.27 -7.62 -0.97
N ILE A 28 -6.22 -6.92 -1.37
CA ILE A 28 -5.32 -7.29 -2.48
C ILE A 28 -3.86 -7.17 -2.06
N ASP A 29 -3.02 -7.94 -2.72
CA ASP A 29 -1.56 -7.83 -2.60
C ASP A 29 -1.10 -6.82 -3.65
N VAL A 30 -0.47 -5.72 -3.20
CA VAL A 30 -0.03 -4.65 -4.10
C VAL A 30 1.48 -4.74 -4.35
N GLY A 31 1.92 -4.33 -5.54
CA GLY A 31 3.26 -4.62 -6.03
C GLY A 31 3.42 -6.07 -6.52
N ASP A 32 2.33 -6.84 -6.59
CA ASP A 32 2.28 -8.12 -7.29
C ASP A 32 2.18 -7.93 -8.80
N ALA A 33 2.10 -9.04 -9.55
CA ALA A 33 2.01 -8.98 -11.01
C ALA A 33 0.70 -8.35 -11.52
N ASN A 34 -0.33 -8.25 -10.68
CA ASN A 34 -1.67 -7.75 -11.03
C ASN A 34 -1.91 -6.29 -10.62
N HIS A 35 -1.07 -5.76 -9.71
CA HIS A 35 -1.23 -4.46 -9.06
C HIS A 35 0.11 -3.70 -9.01
N THR A 36 0.76 -3.58 -10.16
CA THR A 36 2.08 -2.95 -10.31
C THR A 36 2.03 -1.42 -10.31
N CYS A 37 0.85 -0.80 -10.42
CA CYS A 37 0.68 0.65 -10.42
C CYS A 37 -0.69 1.07 -9.88
N LEU A 38 -0.82 2.36 -9.55
CA LEU A 38 -2.08 3.01 -9.15
C LEU A 38 -2.47 4.06 -10.20
N THR A 39 -3.68 3.92 -10.75
CA THR A 39 -4.25 4.78 -11.79
C THR A 39 -5.63 5.30 -11.35
N THR A 40 -6.32 6.04 -12.21
CA THR A 40 -7.73 6.44 -12.01
C THR A 40 -8.70 5.26 -11.92
N ALA A 41 -8.31 4.06 -12.40
CA ALA A 41 -9.08 2.84 -12.24
C ALA A 41 -8.75 2.07 -10.95
N GLY A 42 -7.89 2.61 -10.10
CA GLY A 42 -7.33 1.92 -8.94
C GLY A 42 -6.04 1.17 -9.26
N PHE A 43 -5.73 0.15 -8.46
CA PHE A 43 -4.55 -0.69 -8.64
C PHE A 43 -4.68 -1.59 -9.88
N ASN A 44 -3.65 -1.61 -10.74
CA ASN A 44 -3.68 -2.33 -12.02
C ASN A 44 -2.28 -2.82 -12.43
N SER A 45 -2.21 -3.71 -13.43
CA SER A 45 -0.99 -4.40 -13.92
C SER A 45 -0.54 -4.01 -15.31
N SER A 46 -1.38 -3.30 -16.07
CA SER A 46 -1.19 -3.18 -17.51
C SER A 46 -1.30 -1.74 -17.93
N THR A 47 -0.18 -1.18 -18.43
CA THR A 47 -0.03 0.20 -18.91
C THR A 47 -0.54 1.21 -17.90
N CYS A 48 0.35 1.93 -17.26
CA CYS A 48 -0.02 2.90 -16.23
C CYS A 48 0.05 4.31 -16.86
N PRO A 49 -0.85 4.70 -17.80
CA PRO A 49 -0.84 6.05 -18.34
C PRO A 49 -1.27 7.02 -17.24
N SER A 50 -0.53 8.10 -17.09
CA SER A 50 -0.81 9.16 -16.11
C SER A 50 -1.14 8.62 -14.70
N PRO A 51 -0.29 7.78 -14.10
CA PRO A 51 -0.60 7.10 -12.85
C PRO A 51 -0.39 8.01 -11.65
N TYR A 52 -1.19 7.82 -10.59
CA TYR A 52 -0.87 8.35 -9.26
C TYR A 52 0.40 7.70 -8.70
N MET A 53 0.65 6.43 -9.07
CA MET A 53 1.88 5.73 -8.79
C MET A 53 2.25 4.81 -9.95
N GLY A 54 3.29 5.15 -10.72
CA GLY A 54 3.69 4.37 -11.89
C GLY A 54 4.36 3.03 -11.58
N LEU A 55 4.85 2.87 -10.35
CA LEU A 55 5.40 1.63 -9.83
C LEU A 55 5.01 1.48 -8.36
N VAL A 56 4.13 0.55 -8.05
CA VAL A 56 3.84 0.16 -6.67
C VAL A 56 5.01 -0.69 -6.17
N PRO A 57 5.62 -0.34 -5.02
CA PRO A 57 6.77 -1.07 -4.53
C PRO A 57 6.35 -2.47 -4.14
N LYS A 58 7.21 -3.43 -4.46
CA LYS A 58 7.14 -4.78 -3.95
C LYS A 58 8.01 -4.87 -2.70
N ASP A 59 7.57 -5.64 -1.71
CA ASP A 59 8.43 -5.99 -0.57
C ASP A 59 9.73 -6.62 -1.10
N PRO A 60 10.92 -6.20 -0.61
CA PRO A 60 12.19 -6.75 -1.09
C PRO A 60 12.33 -8.26 -0.84
N THR A 61 11.53 -8.82 0.07
CA THR A 61 11.50 -10.25 0.37
C THR A 61 10.67 -11.01 -0.66
N PRO A 62 11.25 -12.01 -1.36
CA PRO A 62 10.49 -12.82 -2.30
C PRO A 62 9.24 -13.43 -1.66
N GLY A 63 8.08 -13.23 -2.30
CA GLY A 63 6.79 -13.77 -1.84
C GLY A 63 6.10 -12.95 -0.75
N LYS A 64 6.69 -11.82 -0.30
CA LYS A 64 5.99 -10.85 0.54
C LYS A 64 5.47 -9.69 -0.31
N TYR A 65 4.33 -9.16 0.12
CA TYR A 65 3.66 -8.04 -0.52
C TYR A 65 3.05 -7.15 0.56
N TYR A 66 2.82 -5.89 0.20
CA TYR A 66 1.96 -5.05 1.01
C TYR A 66 0.51 -5.47 0.78
N LYS A 67 -0.25 -5.64 1.86
CA LYS A 67 -1.68 -5.97 1.79
C LYS A 67 -2.50 -4.70 1.91
N TYR A 68 -3.25 -4.39 0.87
CA TYR A 68 -4.15 -3.23 0.81
C TYR A 68 -5.61 -3.67 0.96
N THR A 69 -6.39 -2.96 1.79
CA THR A 69 -7.84 -3.17 1.92
C THR A 69 -8.57 -1.84 2.07
N SER A 70 -9.63 -1.64 1.30
CA SER A 70 -10.63 -0.58 1.49
C SER A 70 -11.99 -1.05 0.99
N THR A 71 -12.93 -1.37 1.88
CA THR A 71 -14.22 -1.93 1.46
C THR A 71 -15.24 -0.89 1.01
N ALA A 72 -15.21 0.29 1.63
CA ALA A 72 -16.15 1.38 1.38
C ALA A 72 -15.51 2.61 0.72
N GLY A 73 -14.19 2.61 0.50
CA GLY A 73 -13.47 3.75 -0.08
C GLY A 73 -13.30 4.94 0.86
N THR A 74 -13.81 4.90 2.10
CA THR A 74 -13.70 6.00 3.08
C THR A 74 -12.46 5.93 3.96
N ALA A 75 -11.87 4.74 4.09
CA ALA A 75 -10.66 4.48 4.86
C ALA A 75 -9.90 3.32 4.20
N TYR A 76 -8.61 3.19 4.50
CA TYR A 76 -7.83 2.04 4.04
C TYR A 76 -6.89 1.50 5.11
N THR A 77 -6.47 0.25 4.90
CA THR A 77 -5.31 -0.31 5.57
C THR A 77 -4.32 -0.76 4.52
N LEU A 78 -3.05 -0.43 4.72
CA LEU A 78 -1.92 -0.94 3.97
C LEU A 78 -0.95 -1.55 4.98
N THR A 79 -0.82 -2.87 4.97
CA THR A 79 0.06 -3.58 5.92
C THR A 79 1.27 -4.15 5.22
N GLY A 80 2.42 -4.11 5.87
CA GLY A 80 3.66 -4.71 5.42
C GLY A 80 4.42 -5.32 6.57
N SER A 81 5.33 -6.24 6.26
CA SER A 81 6.30 -6.74 7.24
C SER A 81 7.57 -5.91 7.12
N LEU A 82 8.12 -5.42 8.23
CA LEU A 82 9.52 -4.99 8.21
C LEU A 82 10.39 -6.23 8.41
N GLU A 83 11.25 -6.52 7.44
CA GLU A 83 12.30 -7.51 7.60
C GLU A 83 13.24 -7.12 8.73
N VAL A 84 13.77 -8.14 9.39
CA VAL A 84 14.60 -8.07 10.58
C VAL A 84 15.86 -7.22 10.36
N GLY A 85 16.15 -6.26 11.26
CA GLY A 85 17.46 -5.63 11.43
C GLY A 85 17.38 -4.22 12.04
N ALA A 86 18.01 -3.85 13.16
CA ALA A 86 18.97 -4.47 14.06
C ALA A 86 18.49 -4.25 15.52
N GLY A 87 18.49 -5.28 16.37
CA GLY A 87 18.09 -5.11 17.79
C GLY A 87 17.34 -6.28 18.44
N GLY A 88 17.07 -7.38 17.72
CA GLY A 88 16.47 -8.58 18.33
C GLY A 88 14.96 -8.53 18.55
N PHE A 89 14.25 -7.61 17.92
CA PHE A 89 12.78 -7.57 17.93
C PHE A 89 12.21 -8.53 16.87
N GLY A 90 11.11 -9.22 17.21
CA GLY A 90 10.39 -10.11 16.29
C GLY A 90 9.81 -9.37 15.06
N PRO A 91 9.26 -10.08 14.08
CA PRO A 91 8.65 -9.45 12.90
C PRO A 91 7.57 -8.45 13.33
N LEU A 92 7.74 -7.20 12.95
CA LEU A 92 6.78 -6.14 13.21
C LEU A 92 5.96 -5.88 11.93
N THR A 93 4.65 -6.03 12.07
CA THR A 93 3.71 -5.55 11.06
C THR A 93 3.61 -4.04 11.20
N VAL A 94 3.88 -3.34 10.11
CA VAL A 94 3.58 -1.91 9.98
C VAL A 94 2.24 -1.77 9.31
N THR A 95 1.40 -0.88 9.84
CA THR A 95 0.09 -0.55 9.27
C THR A 95 0.07 0.93 8.94
N ALA A 96 -0.11 1.23 7.66
CA ALA A 96 -0.44 2.55 7.15
C ALA A 96 -1.95 2.69 6.93
N THR A 97 -2.47 3.87 7.24
CA THR A 97 -3.86 4.30 7.08
C THR A 97 -3.87 5.75 6.58
N GLU A 98 -5.03 6.27 6.21
CA GLU A 98 -5.20 7.71 5.95
C GLU A 98 -4.81 8.60 7.13
N SER A 99 -4.89 8.06 8.35
CA SER A 99 -4.57 8.75 9.60
C SER A 99 -3.08 8.67 10.00
N GLY A 100 -2.24 7.99 9.21
CA GLY A 100 -0.82 7.81 9.48
C GLY A 100 -0.38 6.35 9.62
N MET A 101 0.78 6.13 10.23
CA MET A 101 1.40 4.81 10.36
C MET A 101 1.61 4.40 11.81
N THR A 102 1.36 3.12 12.10
CA THR A 102 1.61 2.47 13.39
C THR A 102 2.49 1.22 13.19
N GLY A 103 3.20 0.79 14.24
CA GLY A 103 4.06 -0.39 14.20
C GLY A 103 5.52 -0.13 13.77
N GLN A 104 5.92 1.13 13.59
CA GLN A 104 7.34 1.48 13.45
C GLN A 104 7.96 1.58 14.85
N PRO A 105 9.15 0.99 15.13
CA PRO A 105 9.86 1.30 16.37
C PRO A 105 10.06 2.81 16.44
N LEU A 106 9.75 3.39 17.60
CA LEU A 106 10.03 4.79 17.91
C LEU A 106 11.53 5.00 17.76
N SER A 107 11.94 5.75 16.74
CA SER A 107 13.32 6.23 16.60
C SER A 107 13.58 7.35 17.58
#